data_AF-A0A9Q1KWF4-F1
#
_entry.id   AF-A0A9Q1KWF4-F1
#
_cell.length_a   1.000
_cell.length_b   1.000
_cell.length_c   1.000
_cell.angle_alpha   90.00
_cell.angle_beta   90.00
_cell.angle_gamma   90.00
#
_symmetry.space_group_name_H-M   'P 1'
#
loop_
_entity.id
_entity.type
_entity.pdbx_description
1 polymer ?
#
loop_
_entity_poly.entity_id
_entity_poly.type
_entity_poly.pdbx_seq_one_letter_code
_entity_poly.pdbx_strand_id
1 'polypeptide(L)'
;MPEMNLEFFPVDSQVFITDHENAIEELCGQSAKDSRKFDSCLQTMATRIATVFASLKELPCVRYRAARDPDTAHDHELVPSKLASAIWDRLGYYKSTIPNFPQKESCELLILDRSVDQIAPVIHEWTYDAMCHDLLETEGNKLVLEITNKSTGEPEKKEVLLEESDPVWLEMRHLHIAEASERLYEKMTNFASKNKAAQLSQASREGAELSTRDLQKMVQALPKYTEQMEKLSLHVEIAGKINQTIRDDGLRELGQLEQDIVFGEAGTKELIAYLRANQYQSAENKLRLLMIYALVNPDKFEADKATKLMQLAKLSAEDMKAIQNMRLLAGTSSDSKKKSSGNFSLKFDGQKKKNAARVDKTNAEEETWALSKFYPTLEELIEGINKGDLPKSEYHYINEPSPTIKERSQSQGTLVSTPAPGGARSVRSRRTATWARPHHSDDGSG
;
A
#
# COMPACT_ATOMS: atom_id res chain seq x y z
N MET A 1 24.54 -14.08 -27.07
CA MET A 1 25.00 -13.90 -25.68
C MET A 1 23.98 -14.58 -24.77
N PRO A 2 24.36 -15.15 -23.62
CA PRO A 2 23.37 -15.65 -22.67
C PRO A 2 22.52 -14.49 -22.15
N GLU A 3 21.19 -14.63 -22.22
CA GLU A 3 20.23 -13.64 -21.74
C GLU A 3 19.84 -13.98 -20.29
N MET A 4 19.91 -12.99 -19.39
CA MET A 4 19.66 -13.19 -17.95
C MET A 4 18.17 -13.17 -17.60
N ASN A 5 17.31 -12.61 -18.45
CA ASN A 5 15.86 -12.44 -18.23
C ASN A 5 15.53 -11.87 -16.84
N LEU A 6 16.16 -10.74 -16.50
CA LEU A 6 15.97 -10.01 -15.24
C LEU A 6 15.81 -8.52 -15.56
N GLU A 7 14.59 -8.11 -15.92
CA GLU A 7 14.26 -6.74 -16.32
C GLU A 7 13.21 -6.10 -15.39
N PHE A 8 13.37 -6.27 -14.08
CA PHE A 8 12.52 -5.65 -13.07
C PHE A 8 13.34 -5.23 -11.85
N PHE A 9 12.81 -4.29 -11.06
CA PHE A 9 13.46 -3.84 -9.83
C PHE A 9 12.71 -4.38 -8.62
N PRO A 10 13.32 -5.28 -7.82
CA PRO A 10 12.73 -5.70 -6.56
C PRO A 10 12.80 -4.54 -5.55
N VAL A 11 11.66 -4.15 -5.01
CA VAL A 11 11.55 -3.09 -3.98
C VAL A 11 11.71 -3.71 -2.60
N ASP A 12 11.00 -4.80 -2.37
CA ASP A 12 11.08 -5.62 -1.15
C ASP A 12 10.85 -7.11 -1.48
N SER A 13 10.71 -7.96 -0.46
CA SER A 13 10.50 -9.40 -0.61
C SER A 13 9.22 -9.81 -1.36
N GLN A 14 8.24 -8.91 -1.53
CA GLN A 14 6.94 -9.18 -2.16
C GLN A 14 6.52 -8.13 -3.21
N VAL A 15 7.31 -7.06 -3.41
CA VAL A 15 7.00 -5.95 -4.31
C VAL A 15 8.12 -5.78 -5.34
N PHE A 16 7.72 -5.59 -6.59
CA PHE A 16 8.61 -5.19 -7.67
C PHE A 16 7.99 -4.07 -8.50
N ILE A 17 8.84 -3.30 -9.19
CA ILE A 17 8.41 -2.29 -10.16
C ILE A 17 9.02 -2.59 -11.53
N THR A 18 8.30 -2.18 -12.57
CA THR A 18 8.76 -2.28 -13.95
C THR A 18 9.37 -0.98 -14.46
N ASP A 19 9.52 0.06 -13.64
CA ASP A 19 10.17 1.34 -13.97
C ASP A 19 9.62 2.02 -15.25
N HIS A 20 8.33 2.39 -15.19
CA HIS A 20 7.63 3.14 -16.25
C HIS A 20 6.87 4.32 -15.62
N GLU A 21 7.59 5.38 -15.24
CA GLU A 21 7.02 6.54 -14.53
C GLU A 21 5.85 7.20 -15.28
N ASN A 22 5.91 7.24 -16.62
CA ASN A 22 4.91 7.88 -17.46
C ASN A 22 3.80 6.92 -17.94
N ALA A 23 3.72 5.69 -17.43
CA ALA A 23 2.78 4.68 -17.93
C ALA A 23 1.31 5.12 -17.85
N ILE A 24 0.91 5.86 -16.81
CA ILE A 24 -0.47 6.37 -16.69
C ILE A 24 -0.77 7.37 -17.82
N GLU A 25 0.17 8.26 -18.14
CA GLU A 25 0.00 9.22 -19.23
C GLU A 25 -0.03 8.50 -20.60
N GLU A 26 0.90 7.58 -20.81
CA GLU A 26 1.05 6.89 -22.10
C GLU A 26 -0.08 5.90 -22.39
N LEU A 27 -0.61 5.22 -21.36
CA LEU A 27 -1.65 4.19 -21.52
C LEU A 27 -3.07 4.70 -21.29
N CYS A 28 -3.23 5.74 -20.47
CA CYS A 28 -4.56 6.25 -20.09
C CYS A 28 -4.79 7.72 -20.50
N GLY A 29 -3.76 8.43 -20.96
CA GLY A 29 -3.89 9.82 -21.40
C GLY A 29 -4.59 9.96 -22.75
N GLN A 30 -4.99 11.19 -23.10
CA GLN A 30 -5.61 11.48 -24.40
C GLN A 30 -4.67 11.20 -25.59
N SER A 31 -3.36 11.23 -25.33
CA SER A 31 -2.28 10.89 -26.26
C SER A 31 -2.08 9.38 -26.45
N ALA A 32 -2.78 8.52 -25.70
CA ALA A 32 -2.76 7.05 -25.89
C ALA A 32 -3.23 6.61 -27.29
N LYS A 33 -3.80 7.53 -28.07
CA LYS A 33 -4.12 7.37 -29.50
C LYS A 33 -2.86 7.21 -30.38
N ASP A 34 -1.68 7.62 -29.91
CA ASP A 34 -0.41 7.35 -30.59
C ASP A 34 -0.01 5.88 -30.39
N SER A 35 -0.47 5.01 -31.30
CA SER A 35 -0.30 3.56 -31.18
C SER A 35 1.14 3.14 -30.92
N ARG A 36 2.13 3.83 -31.49
CA ARG A 36 3.55 3.45 -31.33
C ARG A 36 4.07 3.58 -29.90
N LYS A 37 3.75 4.68 -29.20
CA LYS A 37 4.19 4.87 -27.81
C LYS A 37 3.44 3.93 -26.88
N PHE A 38 2.13 3.83 -27.08
CA PHE A 38 1.27 2.90 -26.36
C PHE A 38 1.79 1.45 -26.49
N ASP A 39 1.98 0.97 -27.72
CA ASP A 39 2.44 -0.39 -28.01
C ASP A 39 3.85 -0.63 -27.44
N SER A 40 4.76 0.34 -27.58
CA SER A 40 6.12 0.22 -27.05
C SER A 40 6.15 0.14 -25.51
N CYS A 41 5.34 0.97 -24.84
CA CYS A 41 5.21 0.95 -23.38
C CYS A 41 4.62 -0.37 -22.91
N LEU A 42 3.50 -0.78 -23.51
CA LEU A 42 2.81 -2.03 -23.20
C LEU A 42 3.71 -3.25 -23.39
N GLN A 43 4.46 -3.32 -24.50
CA GLN A 43 5.37 -4.44 -24.78
C GLN A 43 6.58 -4.48 -23.86
N THR A 44 7.12 -3.31 -23.48
CA THR A 44 8.20 -3.23 -22.48
C THR A 44 7.69 -3.71 -21.13
N MET A 45 6.53 -3.22 -20.67
CA MET A 45 5.89 -3.69 -19.44
C MET A 45 5.64 -5.20 -19.45
N ALA A 46 5.10 -5.74 -20.54
CA ALA A 46 4.83 -7.16 -20.68
C ALA A 46 6.11 -8.00 -20.60
N THR A 47 7.19 -7.55 -21.25
CA THR A 47 8.49 -8.21 -21.21
C THR A 47 9.05 -8.20 -19.79
N ARG A 48 9.09 -7.02 -19.15
CA ARG A 48 9.57 -6.86 -17.76
C ARG A 48 8.79 -7.74 -16.78
N ILE A 49 7.45 -7.77 -16.87
CA ILE A 49 6.61 -8.65 -16.05
C ILE A 49 6.90 -10.14 -16.33
N ALA A 50 7.05 -10.54 -17.59
CA ALA A 50 7.35 -11.92 -17.94
C ALA A 50 8.70 -12.39 -17.36
N THR A 51 9.71 -11.50 -17.29
CA THR A 51 11.01 -11.83 -16.68
C THR A 51 10.92 -12.17 -15.20
N VAL A 52 9.93 -11.64 -14.47
CA VAL A 52 9.64 -12.03 -13.07
C VAL A 52 9.32 -13.52 -12.99
N PHE A 53 8.41 -14.00 -13.85
CA PHE A 53 8.01 -15.40 -13.89
C PHE A 53 9.13 -16.33 -14.37
N ALA A 54 9.95 -15.88 -15.31
CA ALA A 54 11.18 -16.58 -15.71
C ALA A 54 12.14 -16.77 -14.52
N SER A 55 12.31 -15.72 -13.72
CA SER A 55 13.20 -15.70 -12.55
C SER A 55 12.69 -16.57 -11.40
N LEU A 56 11.39 -16.51 -11.13
CA LEU A 56 10.72 -17.34 -10.12
C LEU A 56 10.56 -18.80 -10.57
N LYS A 57 10.75 -19.10 -11.85
CA LYS A 57 10.45 -20.40 -12.48
C LYS A 57 9.00 -20.84 -12.22
N GLU A 58 8.09 -19.90 -12.43
CA GLU A 58 6.66 -20.05 -12.22
C GLU A 58 5.93 -19.78 -13.55
N LEU A 59 4.87 -20.54 -13.84
CA LEU A 59 3.97 -20.24 -14.96
C LEU A 59 2.61 -19.81 -14.40
N PRO A 60 2.19 -18.56 -14.61
CA PRO A 60 0.92 -18.09 -14.06
C PRO A 60 -0.29 -18.54 -14.87
N CYS A 61 -1.39 -18.73 -14.16
CA CYS A 61 -2.74 -18.60 -14.71
C CYS A 61 -3.08 -17.11 -14.77
N VAL A 62 -3.12 -16.55 -15.97
CA VAL A 62 -3.24 -15.10 -16.21
C VAL A 62 -4.71 -14.70 -16.22
N ARG A 63 -5.06 -13.81 -15.29
CA ARG A 63 -6.36 -13.18 -15.12
C ARG A 63 -6.23 -11.68 -15.30
N TYR A 64 -7.28 -11.07 -15.83
CA TYR A 64 -7.34 -9.62 -15.98
C TYR A 64 -8.76 -9.11 -15.73
N ARG A 65 -8.88 -7.85 -15.32
CA ARG A 65 -10.16 -7.17 -15.27
C ARG A 65 -10.65 -6.87 -16.68
N ALA A 66 -11.78 -7.45 -17.07
CA ALA A 66 -12.40 -7.22 -18.37
C ALA A 66 -13.18 -5.90 -18.37
N ALA A 67 -13.16 -5.22 -19.51
CA ALA A 67 -14.08 -4.11 -19.76
C ALA A 67 -15.52 -4.63 -19.74
N ARG A 68 -16.44 -3.85 -19.17
CA ARG A 68 -17.86 -4.25 -19.05
C ARG A 68 -18.53 -4.42 -20.41
N ASP A 69 -18.20 -3.52 -21.33
CA ASP A 69 -18.66 -3.53 -22.72
C ASP A 69 -17.49 -3.12 -23.62
N PRO A 70 -16.80 -4.09 -24.26
CA PRO A 70 -15.65 -3.82 -25.11
C PRO A 70 -15.93 -2.87 -26.27
N ASP A 71 -17.17 -2.82 -26.77
CA ASP A 71 -17.53 -2.02 -27.95
C ASP A 71 -17.70 -0.53 -27.61
N THR A 72 -17.99 -0.22 -26.34
CA THR A 72 -18.16 1.16 -25.84
C THR A 72 -17.10 1.57 -24.82
N ALA A 73 -16.19 0.67 -24.48
CA ALA A 73 -15.11 0.88 -23.55
C ALA A 73 -14.15 1.98 -24.03
N HIS A 74 -13.69 2.78 -23.09
CA HIS A 74 -12.55 3.65 -23.34
C HIS A 74 -11.27 2.83 -23.51
N ASP A 75 -10.29 3.34 -24.28
CA ASP A 75 -9.03 2.63 -24.58
C ASP A 75 -8.30 2.11 -23.32
N HIS A 76 -8.35 2.89 -22.22
CA HIS A 76 -7.73 2.51 -20.96
C HIS A 76 -8.39 1.30 -20.27
N GLU A 77 -9.69 1.08 -20.45
CA GLU A 77 -10.40 -0.10 -19.93
C GLU A 77 -9.97 -1.39 -20.63
N LEU A 78 -9.37 -1.28 -21.83
CA LEU A 78 -8.82 -2.39 -22.60
C LEU A 78 -7.33 -2.65 -22.30
N VAL A 79 -6.67 -1.79 -21.53
CA VAL A 79 -5.24 -1.96 -21.18
C VAL A 79 -4.98 -3.28 -20.44
N PRO A 80 -5.76 -3.68 -19.42
CA PRO A 80 -5.54 -4.95 -18.73
C PRO A 80 -5.58 -6.17 -19.66
N SER A 81 -6.52 -6.22 -20.61
CA SER A 81 -6.66 -7.35 -21.53
C SER A 81 -5.52 -7.40 -22.55
N LYS A 82 -5.13 -6.24 -23.11
CA LYS A 82 -3.98 -6.13 -24.02
C LYS A 82 -2.66 -6.51 -23.32
N LEU A 83 -2.45 -6.03 -22.09
CA LEU A 83 -1.28 -6.37 -21.29
C LEU A 83 -1.23 -7.86 -20.95
N ALA A 84 -2.38 -8.44 -20.57
CA ALA A 84 -2.49 -9.87 -20.29
C ALA A 84 -2.12 -10.74 -21.50
N SER A 85 -2.60 -10.38 -22.70
CA SER A 85 -2.23 -11.06 -23.95
C SER A 85 -0.73 -10.96 -24.22
N ALA A 86 -0.16 -9.74 -24.13
CA ALA A 86 1.26 -9.52 -24.38
C ALA A 86 2.16 -10.29 -23.40
N ILE A 87 1.78 -10.37 -22.12
CA ILE A 87 2.49 -11.17 -21.12
C ILE A 87 2.39 -12.66 -21.49
N TRP A 88 1.20 -13.14 -21.84
CA TRP A 88 1.02 -14.55 -22.20
C TRP A 88 1.84 -14.96 -23.42
N ASP A 89 1.93 -14.10 -24.44
CA ASP A 89 2.77 -14.34 -25.62
C ASP A 89 4.25 -14.48 -25.25
N ARG A 90 4.74 -13.63 -24.33
CA ARG A 90 6.12 -13.71 -23.80
C ARG A 90 6.36 -14.98 -23.00
N LEU A 91 5.41 -15.38 -22.15
CA LEU A 91 5.50 -16.63 -21.40
C LEU A 91 5.46 -17.86 -22.33
N GLY A 92 4.68 -17.80 -23.42
CA GLY A 92 4.67 -18.82 -24.47
C GLY A 92 6.05 -18.98 -25.14
N TYR A 93 6.74 -17.87 -25.39
CA TYR A 93 8.14 -17.90 -25.86
C TYR A 93 9.07 -18.54 -24.83
N TYR A 94 8.95 -18.22 -23.53
CA TYR A 94 9.78 -18.82 -22.48
C TYR A 94 9.56 -20.34 -22.30
N LYS A 95 8.33 -20.84 -22.51
CA LYS A 95 8.07 -22.29 -22.51
C LYS A 95 8.92 -23.07 -23.51
N SER A 96 9.26 -22.45 -24.66
CA SER A 96 10.04 -23.10 -25.72
C SER A 96 11.53 -22.78 -25.68
N THR A 97 11.93 -21.70 -25.01
CA THR A 97 13.32 -21.19 -25.05
C THR A 97 14.10 -21.34 -23.75
N ILE A 98 13.43 -21.29 -22.59
CA ILE A 98 14.09 -21.42 -21.28
C ILE A 98 14.11 -22.90 -20.87
N PRO A 99 15.29 -23.50 -20.67
CA PRO A 99 15.39 -24.89 -20.21
C PRO A 99 14.70 -25.10 -18.85
N ASN A 100 13.91 -26.18 -18.74
CA ASN A 100 13.16 -26.55 -17.54
C ASN A 100 12.15 -25.49 -17.05
N PHE A 101 11.70 -24.58 -17.91
CA PHE A 101 10.60 -23.68 -17.57
C PHE A 101 9.28 -24.46 -17.41
N PRO A 102 8.42 -24.12 -16.41
CA PRO A 102 7.19 -24.86 -16.17
C PRO A 102 6.27 -24.88 -17.38
N GLN A 103 5.75 -26.07 -17.68
CA GLN A 103 4.82 -26.28 -18.80
C GLN A 103 3.35 -26.22 -18.36
N LYS A 104 3.10 -26.35 -17.06
CA LYS A 104 1.77 -26.28 -16.43
C LYS A 104 1.73 -25.11 -15.46
N GLU A 105 0.55 -24.53 -15.30
CA GLU A 105 0.33 -23.40 -14.40
C GLU A 105 0.65 -23.80 -12.96
N SER A 106 1.36 -22.93 -12.26
CA SER A 106 1.85 -23.13 -10.89
C SER A 106 1.48 -21.99 -9.94
N CYS A 107 1.09 -20.83 -10.46
CA CYS A 107 0.64 -19.66 -9.68
C CYS A 107 -0.51 -18.90 -10.39
N GLU A 108 -1.02 -17.83 -9.78
CA GLU A 108 -2.00 -16.91 -10.40
C GLU A 108 -1.36 -15.53 -10.64
N LEU A 109 -1.71 -14.89 -11.76
CA LEU A 109 -1.39 -13.49 -12.06
C LEU A 109 -2.69 -12.74 -12.29
N LEU A 110 -2.96 -11.71 -11.48
CA LEU A 110 -4.10 -10.81 -11.68
C LEU A 110 -3.60 -9.45 -12.20
N ILE A 111 -4.10 -9.04 -13.36
CA ILE A 111 -3.79 -7.75 -13.97
C ILE A 111 -4.97 -6.81 -13.76
N LEU A 112 -4.68 -5.67 -13.14
CA LEU A 112 -5.64 -4.63 -12.78
C LEU A 112 -5.23 -3.30 -13.39
N ASP A 113 -6.22 -2.42 -13.56
CA ASP A 113 -6.03 -1.01 -13.83
C ASP A 113 -6.34 -0.17 -12.59
N ARG A 114 -5.84 1.07 -12.55
CA ARG A 114 -6.00 1.96 -11.38
C ARG A 114 -7.46 2.30 -11.09
N SER A 115 -8.37 2.18 -12.07
CA SER A 115 -9.80 2.45 -11.88
C SER A 115 -10.48 1.53 -10.86
N VAL A 116 -9.86 0.39 -10.53
CA VAL A 116 -10.38 -0.54 -9.51
C VAL A 116 -10.45 0.10 -8.12
N ASP A 117 -9.55 1.04 -7.84
CA ASP A 117 -9.53 1.80 -6.60
C ASP A 117 -8.79 3.13 -6.79
N GLN A 118 -9.52 4.24 -6.84
CA GLN A 118 -8.94 5.57 -7.00
C GLN A 118 -8.78 6.31 -5.67
N ILE A 119 -9.31 5.77 -4.58
CA ILE A 119 -9.25 6.37 -3.24
C ILE A 119 -7.95 5.96 -2.55
N ALA A 120 -7.56 4.68 -2.67
CA ALA A 120 -6.34 4.16 -2.04
C ALA A 120 -5.04 4.96 -2.29
N PRO A 121 -4.75 5.53 -3.47
CA PRO A 121 -3.52 6.29 -3.68
C PRO A 121 -3.58 7.73 -3.15
N VAL A 122 -4.73 8.22 -2.69
CA VAL A 122 -4.89 9.62 -2.24
C VAL A 122 -5.39 9.78 -0.81
N ILE A 123 -5.93 8.74 -0.19
CA ILE A 123 -6.29 8.77 1.23
C ILE A 123 -5.03 8.69 2.10
N HIS A 124 -4.99 9.42 3.21
CA HIS A 124 -3.88 9.31 4.16
C HIS A 124 -3.87 7.92 4.80
N GLU A 125 -2.71 7.26 4.73
CA GLU A 125 -2.50 5.93 5.30
C GLU A 125 -1.62 6.03 6.54
N TRP A 126 -1.95 5.27 7.60
CA TRP A 126 -1.39 5.45 8.94
C TRP A 126 -0.37 4.39 9.34
N THR A 127 0.06 3.54 8.40
CA THR A 127 1.18 2.61 8.63
C THR A 127 2.51 3.36 8.54
N TYR A 128 3.51 2.87 9.28
CA TYR A 128 4.82 3.52 9.40
C TYR A 128 5.49 3.77 8.03
N ASP A 129 5.48 2.77 7.16
CA ASP A 129 6.04 2.83 5.80
C ASP A 129 5.31 3.84 4.91
N ALA A 130 3.98 3.75 4.86
CA ALA A 130 3.18 4.65 4.05
C ALA A 130 3.34 6.11 4.50
N MET A 131 3.40 6.37 5.81
CA MET A 131 3.67 7.70 6.36
C MET A 131 5.08 8.20 6.03
N CYS A 132 6.09 7.33 5.95
CA CYS A 132 7.43 7.74 5.50
C CYS A 132 7.39 8.25 4.06
N HIS A 133 6.70 7.54 3.17
CA HIS A 133 6.61 7.91 1.77
C HIS A 133 5.67 9.09 1.49
N ASP A 134 4.60 9.24 2.28
CA ASP A 134 3.61 10.32 2.13
C ASP A 134 4.11 11.64 2.72
N LEU A 135 4.73 11.61 3.91
CA LEU A 135 5.02 12.82 4.69
C LEU A 135 6.48 13.28 4.67
N LEU A 136 7.42 12.44 4.21
CA LEU A 136 8.84 12.76 4.21
C LEU A 136 9.41 12.74 2.79
N GLU A 137 10.54 13.44 2.59
CA GLU A 137 11.27 13.44 1.32
C GLU A 137 11.85 12.04 1.04
N THR A 138 11.19 11.27 0.17
CA THR A 138 11.66 9.94 -0.27
C THR A 138 11.88 9.89 -1.78
N GLU A 139 12.91 9.15 -2.20
CA GLU A 139 13.20 8.82 -3.59
C GLU A 139 13.44 7.30 -3.68
N GLY A 140 12.40 6.55 -4.05
CA GLY A 140 12.39 5.10 -3.86
C GLY A 140 12.64 4.77 -2.38
N ASN A 141 13.58 3.87 -2.08
CA ASN A 141 13.91 3.47 -0.71
C ASN A 141 14.86 4.46 0.02
N LYS A 142 15.23 5.57 -0.61
CA LYS A 142 16.10 6.60 -0.03
C LYS A 142 15.26 7.67 0.65
N LEU A 143 15.43 7.79 1.96
CA LEU A 143 14.83 8.83 2.80
C LEU A 143 15.84 9.95 3.07
N VAL A 144 15.44 11.20 2.83
CA VAL A 144 16.26 12.37 3.11
C VAL A 144 15.76 13.06 4.37
N LEU A 145 16.61 13.10 5.40
CA LEU A 145 16.31 13.67 6.70
C LEU A 145 17.11 14.94 6.91
N GLU A 146 16.43 16.08 7.11
CA GLU A 146 17.07 17.28 7.61
C GLU A 146 17.34 17.17 9.12
N ILE A 147 18.60 17.07 9.50
CA ILE A 147 19.04 16.91 10.89
C ILE A 147 19.88 18.12 11.30
N THR A 148 19.80 18.53 12.56
CA THR A 148 20.69 19.59 13.05
C THR A 148 22.08 19.02 13.32
N ASN A 149 23.10 19.55 12.63
CA ASN A 149 24.48 19.14 12.84
C ASN A 149 24.91 19.52 14.27
N LYS A 150 25.36 18.54 15.06
CA LYS A 150 25.71 18.74 16.47
C LYS A 150 26.96 19.62 16.67
N SER A 151 27.78 19.80 15.65
CA SER A 151 29.03 20.56 15.70
C SER A 151 28.87 22.00 15.20
N THR A 152 28.08 22.22 14.15
CA THR A 152 27.88 23.55 13.54
C THR A 152 26.55 24.21 13.93
N GLY A 153 25.57 23.44 14.39
CA GLY A 153 24.21 23.92 14.67
C GLY A 153 23.38 24.21 13.42
N GLU A 154 23.94 23.99 12.23
CA GLU A 154 23.26 24.20 10.96
C GLU A 154 22.47 22.96 10.52
N PRO A 155 21.39 23.11 9.72
CA PRO A 155 20.69 21.99 9.13
C PRO A 155 21.58 21.24 8.12
N GLU A 156 21.62 19.92 8.25
CA GLU A 156 22.35 18.99 7.40
C GLU A 156 21.37 17.96 6.85
N LYS A 157 21.44 17.67 5.54
CA LYS A 157 20.66 16.59 4.93
C LYS A 157 21.40 15.26 5.11
N LYS A 158 20.79 14.34 5.83
CA LYS A 158 21.24 12.95 5.99
C LYS A 158 20.41 12.04 5.11
N GLU A 159 21.07 11.32 4.22
CA GLU A 159 20.44 10.29 3.40
C GLU A 159 20.46 8.94 4.14
N VAL A 160 19.34 8.23 4.10
CA VAL A 160 19.12 6.96 4.79
C VAL A 160 18.44 6.00 3.83
N LEU A 161 18.90 4.75 3.79
CA LEU A 161 18.26 3.70 3.01
C LEU A 161 17.39 2.83 3.92
N LEU A 162 16.11 2.69 3.55
CA LEU A 162 15.16 1.82 4.23
C LEU A 162 15.16 0.45 3.52
N GLU A 163 15.87 -0.52 4.08
CA GLU A 163 16.15 -1.80 3.41
C GLU A 163 15.67 -3.01 4.21
N GLU A 164 15.52 -4.16 3.55
CA GLU A 164 15.21 -5.43 4.22
C GLU A 164 16.34 -5.95 5.13
N SER A 165 17.54 -5.36 5.06
CA SER A 165 18.64 -5.65 5.97
C SER A 165 18.47 -4.99 7.35
N ASP A 166 17.56 -4.02 7.48
CA ASP A 166 17.25 -3.34 8.74
C ASP A 166 16.12 -4.05 9.50
N PRO A 167 16.43 -4.75 10.62
CA PRO A 167 15.41 -5.47 11.38
C PRO A 167 14.42 -4.53 12.08
N VAL A 168 14.80 -3.29 12.38
CA VAL A 168 13.89 -2.31 13.00
C VAL A 168 12.88 -1.85 11.95
N TRP A 169 13.33 -1.58 10.72
CA TRP A 169 12.43 -1.27 9.60
C TRP A 169 11.42 -2.39 9.36
N LEU A 170 11.87 -3.64 9.21
CA LEU A 170 11.00 -4.79 8.97
C LEU A 170 9.93 -4.98 10.06
N GLU A 171 10.29 -4.71 11.32
CA GLU A 171 9.35 -4.82 12.44
C GLU A 171 8.35 -3.67 12.48
N MET A 172 8.75 -2.45 12.09
CA MET A 172 7.90 -1.25 12.20
C MET A 172 7.07 -0.96 10.96
N ARG A 173 7.55 -1.28 9.75
CA ARG A 173 7.03 -0.79 8.45
C ARG A 173 5.53 -0.95 8.25
N HIS A 174 4.94 -2.04 8.74
CA HIS A 174 3.51 -2.32 8.59
C HIS A 174 2.66 -2.02 9.83
N LEU A 175 3.26 -1.53 10.92
CA LEU A 175 2.53 -1.14 12.12
C LEU A 175 1.88 0.22 11.94
N HIS A 176 0.76 0.43 12.63
CA HIS A 176 0.18 1.77 12.78
C HIS A 176 1.19 2.70 13.48
N ILE A 177 1.29 3.96 13.04
CA ILE A 177 2.31 4.92 13.53
C ILE A 177 2.31 5.10 15.06
N ALA A 178 1.14 5.06 15.70
CA ALA A 178 1.05 5.16 17.16
C ALA A 178 1.69 3.94 17.86
N GLU A 179 1.44 2.74 17.35
CA GLU A 179 2.04 1.51 17.86
C GLU A 179 3.55 1.47 17.57
N ALA A 180 3.96 1.85 16.35
CA ALA A 180 5.38 1.94 16.00
C ALA A 180 6.12 2.88 16.95
N SER A 181 5.55 4.05 17.24
CA SER A 181 6.13 5.04 18.17
C SER A 181 6.30 4.48 19.59
N GLU A 182 5.28 3.78 20.11
CA GLU A 182 5.33 3.13 21.42
C GLU A 182 6.40 2.04 21.47
N ARG A 183 6.43 1.13 20.49
CA ARG A 183 7.42 0.05 20.42
C ARG A 183 8.85 0.58 20.28
N LEU A 184 9.06 1.65 19.50
CA LEU A 184 10.37 2.28 19.36
C LEU A 184 10.83 2.89 20.69
N TYR A 185 9.93 3.56 21.41
CA TYR A 185 10.22 4.12 22.74
C TYR A 185 10.57 3.02 23.76
N GLU A 186 9.78 1.95 23.81
CA GLU A 186 10.05 0.80 24.68
C GLU A 186 11.38 0.14 24.36
N LYS A 187 11.68 -0.08 23.07
CA LYS A 187 12.97 -0.64 22.63
C LYS A 187 14.12 0.26 23.02
N MET A 188 14.01 1.57 22.81
CA MET A 188 15.08 2.52 23.17
C MET A 188 15.36 2.51 24.68
N THR A 189 14.28 2.49 25.48
CA THR A 189 14.37 2.43 26.94
C THR A 189 14.95 1.10 27.42
N ASN A 190 14.51 -0.03 26.86
CA ASN A 190 15.05 -1.35 27.18
C ASN A 190 16.51 -1.49 26.75
N PHE A 191 16.89 -0.93 25.60
CA PHE A 191 18.24 -0.98 25.08
C PHE A 191 19.21 -0.17 25.95
N ALA A 192 18.79 1.01 26.41
CA ALA A 192 19.55 1.82 27.36
C ALA A 192 19.70 1.17 28.73
N SER A 193 18.64 0.52 29.25
CA SER A 193 18.61 0.01 30.62
C SER A 193 19.11 -1.43 30.80
N LYS A 194 18.99 -2.32 29.80
CA LYS A 194 19.26 -3.77 29.95
C LYS A 194 20.51 -4.25 29.22
N ASN A 195 21.07 -3.45 28.33
CA ASN A 195 22.21 -3.90 27.55
C ASN A 195 23.50 -3.78 28.38
N LYS A 196 24.15 -4.91 28.67
CA LYS A 196 25.38 -4.95 29.47
C LYS A 196 26.46 -4.05 28.87
N ALA A 197 26.57 -3.94 27.55
CA ALA A 197 27.51 -3.02 26.91
C ALA A 197 27.17 -1.54 27.16
N ALA A 198 25.89 -1.17 27.24
CA ALA A 198 25.44 0.17 27.61
C ALA A 198 25.77 0.47 29.08
N GLN A 199 25.44 -0.45 29.97
CA GLN A 199 25.73 -0.35 31.40
C GLN A 199 27.24 -0.32 31.67
N LEU A 200 28.03 -1.15 31.00
CA LEU A 200 29.50 -1.17 31.09
C LEU A 200 30.13 0.10 30.49
N SER A 201 29.57 0.65 29.42
CA SER A 201 30.00 1.93 28.84
C SER A 201 29.70 3.11 29.77
N GLN A 202 28.52 3.14 30.39
CA GLN A 202 28.17 4.13 31.43
C GLN A 202 29.04 3.95 32.69
N ALA A 203 29.19 2.73 33.19
CA ALA A 203 30.02 2.41 34.35
C ALA A 203 31.51 2.73 34.12
N SER A 204 32.01 2.54 32.90
CA SER A 204 33.36 2.96 32.52
C SER A 204 33.53 4.48 32.51
N ARG A 205 32.50 5.24 32.09
CA ARG A 205 32.46 6.71 32.18
C ARG A 205 32.31 7.22 33.62
N GLU A 206 31.68 6.43 34.48
CA GLU A 206 31.48 6.72 35.91
C GLU A 206 32.64 6.22 36.81
N GLY A 207 33.71 5.65 36.22
CA GLY A 207 34.92 5.28 36.95
C GLY A 207 34.84 3.97 37.74
N ALA A 208 33.90 3.08 37.42
CA ALA A 208 33.80 1.77 38.05
C ALA A 208 34.93 0.84 37.58
N GLU A 209 35.55 0.09 38.51
CA GLU A 209 36.55 -0.93 38.17
C GLU A 209 35.90 -2.14 37.48
N LEU A 210 36.30 -2.40 36.23
CA LEU A 210 35.78 -3.49 35.41
C LEU A 210 36.80 -4.63 35.30
N SER A 211 36.34 -5.89 35.37
CA SER A 211 37.24 -7.04 35.21
C SER A 211 37.79 -7.11 33.78
N THR A 212 39.01 -7.65 33.61
CA THR A 212 39.63 -7.83 32.29
C THR A 212 38.80 -8.73 31.36
N ARG A 213 38.07 -9.70 31.91
CA ARG A 213 37.14 -10.55 31.17
C ARG A 213 35.90 -9.79 30.70
N ASP A 214 35.41 -8.85 31.51
CA ASP A 214 34.26 -8.00 31.14
C ASP A 214 34.65 -6.95 30.11
N LEU A 215 35.87 -6.39 30.21
CA LEU A 215 36.45 -5.53 29.17
C LEU A 215 36.56 -6.26 27.82
N GLN A 216 37.02 -7.52 27.83
CA GLN A 216 37.16 -8.29 26.59
C GLN A 216 35.79 -8.60 25.93
N LYS A 217 34.77 -8.94 26.74
CA LYS A 217 33.39 -9.11 26.25
C LYS A 217 32.79 -7.80 25.75
N MET A 218 33.08 -6.69 26.42
CA MET A 218 32.62 -5.36 26.03
C MET A 218 33.20 -4.97 24.67
N VAL A 219 34.52 -5.10 24.48
CA VAL A 219 35.20 -4.77 23.21
C VAL A 219 34.61 -5.57 22.04
N GLN A 220 34.24 -6.84 22.26
CA GLN A 220 33.63 -7.68 21.23
C GLN A 220 32.17 -7.33 20.94
N ALA A 221 31.40 -6.88 21.94
CA ALA A 221 29.98 -6.56 21.81
C ALA A 221 29.71 -5.12 21.37
N LEU A 222 30.64 -4.19 21.62
CA LEU A 222 30.45 -2.75 21.40
C LEU A 222 30.14 -2.39 19.94
N PRO A 223 30.78 -2.96 18.89
CA PRO A 223 30.46 -2.60 17.51
C PRO A 223 29.01 -2.96 17.14
N LYS A 224 28.57 -4.17 17.52
CA LYS A 224 27.18 -4.61 17.29
C LYS A 224 26.18 -3.77 18.07
N TYR A 225 26.55 -3.38 19.29
CA TYR A 225 25.75 -2.48 20.11
C TYR A 225 25.58 -1.11 19.44
N THR A 226 26.68 -0.51 18.96
CA THR A 226 26.66 0.78 18.28
C THR A 226 25.78 0.74 17.04
N GLU A 227 25.92 -0.30 16.20
CA GLU A 227 25.09 -0.45 14.99
C GLU A 227 23.59 -0.56 15.33
N GLN A 228 23.23 -1.38 16.33
CA GLN A 228 21.83 -1.50 16.77
C GLN A 228 21.28 -0.19 17.35
N MET A 229 22.10 0.54 18.10
CA MET A 229 21.73 1.83 18.66
C MET A 229 21.51 2.87 17.57
N GLU A 230 22.36 2.90 16.55
CA GLU A 230 22.27 3.83 15.42
C GLU A 230 20.98 3.60 14.62
N LYS A 231 20.67 2.33 14.28
CA LYS A 231 19.42 1.96 13.60
C LYS A 231 18.19 2.33 14.43
N LEU A 232 18.18 1.99 15.72
CA LEU A 232 17.05 2.31 16.59
C LEU A 232 16.87 3.83 16.77
N SER A 233 17.95 4.56 16.97
CA SER A 233 17.92 6.03 17.11
C SER A 233 17.41 6.71 15.84
N LEU A 234 17.82 6.19 14.67
CA LEU A 234 17.32 6.64 13.38
C LEU A 234 15.80 6.48 13.28
N HIS A 235 15.24 5.32 13.61
CA HIS A 235 13.79 5.12 13.55
C HIS A 235 13.01 5.95 14.57
N VAL A 236 13.58 6.21 15.75
CA VAL A 236 13.01 7.17 16.71
C VAL A 236 12.95 8.58 16.12
N GLU A 237 13.99 9.01 15.40
CA GLU A 237 14.04 10.30 14.73
C GLU A 237 13.02 10.39 13.58
N ILE A 238 12.92 9.36 12.74
CA ILE A 238 11.91 9.27 11.67
C ILE A 238 10.49 9.35 12.26
N ALA A 239 10.19 8.53 13.27
CA ALA A 239 8.89 8.55 13.95
C ALA A 239 8.60 9.93 14.57
N GLY A 240 9.63 10.59 15.12
CA GLY A 240 9.53 11.94 15.66
C GLY A 240 9.11 12.96 14.60
N LYS A 241 9.73 12.92 13.42
CA LYS A 241 9.39 13.79 12.28
C LYS A 241 8.00 13.54 11.73
N ILE A 242 7.62 12.27 11.53
CA ILE A 242 6.26 11.91 11.10
C ILE A 242 5.22 12.49 12.08
N ASN A 243 5.42 12.27 13.39
CA ASN A 243 4.52 12.80 14.41
C ASN A 243 4.50 14.33 14.46
N GLN A 244 5.60 14.99 14.10
CA GLN A 244 5.64 16.44 13.97
C GLN A 244 4.82 16.90 12.77
N THR A 245 5.04 16.36 11.58
CA THR A 245 4.24 16.68 10.37
C THR A 245 2.75 16.43 10.59
N ILE A 246 2.37 15.31 11.23
CA ILE A 246 0.96 15.02 11.59
C ILE A 246 0.33 16.14 12.43
N ARG A 247 1.09 16.74 13.36
CA ARG A 247 0.59 17.84 14.21
C ARG A 247 0.56 19.15 13.45
N ASP A 248 1.64 19.48 12.76
CA ASP A 248 1.82 20.77 12.09
C ASP A 248 0.80 20.94 10.95
N ASP A 249 0.51 19.87 10.21
CA ASP A 249 -0.48 19.89 9.13
C ASP A 249 -1.92 19.56 9.59
N GLY A 250 -2.11 19.20 10.86
CA GLY A 250 -3.44 18.85 11.40
C GLY A 250 -4.05 17.60 10.78
N LEU A 251 -3.23 16.61 10.42
CA LEU A 251 -3.65 15.43 9.62
C LEU A 251 -4.65 14.53 10.34
N ARG A 252 -4.78 14.59 11.67
CA ARG A 252 -5.77 13.80 12.41
C ARG A 252 -7.19 14.19 12.10
N GLU A 253 -7.48 15.49 12.06
CA GLU A 253 -8.82 15.99 11.71
C GLU A 253 -9.12 15.71 10.23
N LEU A 254 -8.13 15.94 9.36
CA LEU A 254 -8.22 15.63 7.94
C LEU A 254 -8.51 14.15 7.69
N GLY A 255 -7.68 13.27 8.23
CA GLY A 255 -7.78 11.84 8.05
C GLY A 255 -9.09 11.28 8.59
N GLN A 256 -9.61 11.82 9.71
CA GLN A 256 -10.94 11.43 10.19
C GLN A 256 -12.02 11.78 9.17
N LEU A 257 -12.00 13.01 8.64
CA LEU A 257 -12.98 13.43 7.64
C LEU A 257 -12.86 12.61 6.33
N GLU A 258 -11.64 12.25 5.91
CA GLU A 258 -11.43 11.35 4.77
C GLU A 258 -12.10 9.99 4.99
N GLN A 259 -11.87 9.36 6.15
CA GLN A 259 -12.52 8.10 6.52
C GLN A 259 -14.05 8.28 6.54
N ASP A 260 -14.55 9.28 7.25
CA ASP A 260 -15.99 9.53 7.39
C ASP A 260 -16.67 9.74 6.02
N ILE A 261 -16.01 10.43 5.08
CA ILE A 261 -16.53 10.58 3.72
C ILE A 261 -16.57 9.22 3.00
N VAL A 262 -15.50 8.43 3.06
CA VAL A 262 -15.42 7.13 2.38
C VAL A 262 -16.47 6.14 2.89
N PHE A 263 -16.77 6.14 4.19
CA PHE A 263 -17.80 5.30 4.81
C PHE A 263 -19.20 5.93 4.82
N GLY A 264 -19.37 7.13 4.27
CA GLY A 264 -20.67 7.81 4.17
C GLY A 264 -21.21 8.34 5.52
N GLU A 265 -20.33 8.54 6.50
CA GLU A 265 -20.59 9.11 7.82
C GLU A 265 -20.56 10.66 7.78
N ALA A 266 -19.79 11.25 6.85
CA ALA A 266 -19.74 12.68 6.58
C ALA A 266 -20.17 13.05 5.15
N GLY A 267 -20.61 14.30 4.96
CA GLY A 267 -21.05 14.81 3.66
C GLY A 267 -20.60 16.25 3.38
N THR A 268 -21.36 16.94 2.52
CA THR A 268 -21.04 18.29 2.07
C THR A 268 -20.95 19.31 3.22
N LYS A 269 -21.75 19.12 4.28
CA LYS A 269 -21.80 20.07 5.39
C LYS A 269 -20.50 20.04 6.19
N GLU A 270 -20.04 18.83 6.54
CA GLU A 270 -18.82 18.59 7.28
C GLU A 270 -17.59 19.01 6.46
N LEU A 271 -17.58 18.68 5.16
CA LEU A 271 -16.56 19.15 4.21
C LEU A 271 -16.46 20.68 4.18
N ILE A 272 -17.59 21.39 4.03
CA ILE A 272 -17.59 22.86 3.99
C ILE A 272 -17.14 23.45 5.33
N ALA A 273 -17.54 22.84 6.45
CA ALA A 273 -17.12 23.29 7.78
C ALA A 273 -15.59 23.16 7.94
N TYR A 274 -15.05 22.00 7.55
CA TYR A 274 -13.62 21.75 7.57
C TYR A 274 -12.83 22.72 6.68
N LEU A 275 -13.24 22.90 5.42
CA LEU A 275 -12.56 23.81 4.50
C LEU A 275 -12.58 25.26 5.01
N ARG A 276 -13.64 25.70 5.69
CA ARG A 276 -13.72 27.04 6.30
C ARG A 276 -12.79 27.19 7.50
N ALA A 277 -12.68 26.16 8.34
CA ALA A 277 -11.82 26.17 9.52
C ALA A 277 -10.34 26.10 9.13
N ASN A 278 -10.01 25.29 8.12
CA ASN A 278 -8.63 24.93 7.76
C ASN A 278 -8.16 25.64 6.47
N GLN A 279 -8.30 26.97 6.43
CA GLN A 279 -7.95 27.78 5.24
C GLN A 279 -6.45 27.84 4.92
N TYR A 280 -5.60 27.66 5.94
CA TYR A 280 -4.14 27.75 5.85
C TYR A 280 -3.45 26.39 5.63
N GLN A 281 -4.21 25.30 5.55
CA GLN A 281 -3.66 23.99 5.24
C GLN A 281 -3.10 23.91 3.82
N SER A 282 -2.20 22.93 3.62
CA SER A 282 -1.62 22.59 2.32
C SER A 282 -2.71 22.46 1.24
N ALA A 283 -2.42 23.01 0.06
CA ALA A 283 -3.27 22.88 -1.12
C ALA A 283 -3.42 21.40 -1.51
N GLU A 284 -2.36 20.61 -1.37
CA GLU A 284 -2.35 19.18 -1.67
C GLU A 284 -3.33 18.40 -0.80
N ASN A 285 -3.32 18.63 0.51
CA ASN A 285 -4.25 17.98 1.45
C ASN A 285 -5.71 18.31 1.13
N LYS A 286 -5.99 19.57 0.78
CA LYS A 286 -7.34 19.98 0.34
C LYS A 286 -7.72 19.37 -1.01
N LEU A 287 -6.76 19.23 -1.93
CA LEU A 287 -6.97 18.58 -3.22
C LEU A 287 -7.29 17.09 -3.02
N ARG A 288 -6.49 16.35 -2.25
CA ARG A 288 -6.73 14.93 -1.91
C ARG A 288 -8.12 14.72 -1.30
N LEU A 289 -8.50 15.55 -0.33
CA LEU A 289 -9.84 15.52 0.27
C LEU A 289 -10.95 15.72 -0.78
N LEU A 290 -10.80 16.69 -1.68
CA LEU A 290 -11.78 16.94 -2.74
C LEU A 290 -11.79 15.87 -3.82
N MET A 291 -10.66 15.23 -4.12
CA MET A 291 -10.59 14.05 -4.99
C MET A 291 -11.42 12.92 -4.41
N ILE A 292 -11.19 12.56 -3.14
CA ILE A 292 -11.97 11.53 -2.42
C ILE A 292 -13.46 11.91 -2.43
N TYR A 293 -13.79 13.17 -2.09
CA TYR A 293 -15.17 13.63 -2.07
C TYR A 293 -15.85 13.53 -3.44
N ALA A 294 -15.17 13.90 -4.52
CA ALA A 294 -15.69 13.84 -5.89
C ALA A 294 -15.95 12.39 -6.34
N LEU A 295 -15.12 11.44 -5.91
CA LEU A 295 -15.30 10.01 -6.18
C LEU A 295 -16.49 9.41 -5.42
N VAL A 296 -16.66 9.76 -4.14
CA VAL A 296 -17.74 9.23 -3.30
C VAL A 296 -19.09 9.90 -3.60
N ASN A 297 -19.08 11.20 -3.91
CA ASN A 297 -20.28 12.01 -4.13
C ASN A 297 -20.28 12.71 -5.50
N PRO A 298 -20.25 11.98 -6.63
CA PRO A 298 -20.12 12.58 -7.97
C PRO A 298 -21.23 13.60 -8.24
N ASP A 299 -22.49 13.27 -7.95
CA ASP A 299 -23.65 14.17 -8.14
C ASP A 299 -23.55 15.51 -7.38
N LYS A 300 -22.76 15.54 -6.30
CA LYS A 300 -22.58 16.73 -5.45
C LYS A 300 -21.34 17.53 -5.86
N PHE A 301 -20.53 16.99 -6.77
CA PHE A 301 -19.33 17.59 -7.31
C PHE A 301 -19.48 17.83 -8.83
N GLU A 302 -20.52 18.57 -9.21
CA GLU A 302 -20.84 18.90 -10.60
C GLU A 302 -20.99 20.42 -10.82
N ALA A 303 -20.57 20.88 -12.00
CA ALA A 303 -20.73 22.25 -12.49
C ALA A 303 -20.42 23.33 -11.43
N ASP A 304 -21.38 24.24 -11.18
CA ASP A 304 -21.25 25.37 -10.24
C ASP A 304 -20.95 24.93 -8.80
N LYS A 305 -21.42 23.75 -8.36
CA LYS A 305 -21.12 23.24 -7.00
C LYS A 305 -19.65 22.92 -6.85
N ALA A 306 -19.06 22.25 -7.85
CA ALA A 306 -17.64 21.94 -7.86
C ALA A 306 -16.82 23.23 -7.87
N THR A 307 -17.17 24.20 -8.73
CA THR A 307 -16.49 25.51 -8.77
C THR A 307 -16.51 26.23 -7.42
N LYS A 308 -17.66 26.22 -6.72
CA LYS A 308 -17.78 26.82 -5.38
C LYS A 308 -16.93 26.11 -4.33
N LEU A 309 -16.85 24.78 -4.37
CA LEU A 309 -15.98 24.02 -3.46
C LEU A 309 -14.49 24.29 -3.73
N MET A 310 -14.09 24.36 -5.01
CA MET A 310 -12.71 24.71 -5.39
C MET A 310 -12.33 26.12 -4.94
N GLN A 311 -13.24 27.10 -5.13
CA GLN A 311 -13.05 28.47 -4.64
C GLN A 311 -12.93 28.52 -3.11
N LEU A 312 -13.78 27.78 -2.40
CA LEU A 312 -13.72 27.70 -0.93
C LEU A 312 -12.40 27.10 -0.43
N ALA A 313 -11.90 26.07 -1.13
CA ALA A 313 -10.62 25.43 -0.84
C ALA A 313 -9.40 26.26 -1.29
N LYS A 314 -9.62 27.34 -2.04
CA LYS A 314 -8.57 28.16 -2.69
C LYS A 314 -7.66 27.33 -3.60
N LEU A 315 -8.25 26.40 -4.35
CA LEU A 315 -7.54 25.58 -5.31
C LEU A 315 -7.58 26.19 -6.71
N SER A 316 -6.55 25.89 -7.49
CA SER A 316 -6.33 26.40 -8.84
C SER A 316 -7.22 25.69 -9.87
N ALA A 317 -7.20 26.21 -11.10
CA ALA A 317 -7.83 25.52 -12.23
C ALA A 317 -7.08 24.23 -12.61
N GLU A 318 -5.78 24.12 -12.31
CA GLU A 318 -5.00 22.91 -12.56
C GLU A 318 -5.40 21.80 -11.59
N ASP A 319 -5.65 22.14 -10.32
CA ASP A 319 -6.18 21.21 -9.33
C ASP A 319 -7.55 20.65 -9.75
N MET A 320 -8.41 21.49 -10.35
CA MET A 320 -9.69 21.05 -10.89
C MET A 320 -9.51 20.05 -12.03
N LYS A 321 -8.51 20.25 -12.89
CA LYS A 321 -8.17 19.29 -13.96
C LYS A 321 -7.69 17.97 -13.37
N ALA A 322 -6.90 17.98 -12.29
CA ALA A 322 -6.47 16.76 -11.62
C ALA A 322 -7.66 15.92 -11.12
N ILE A 323 -8.65 16.56 -10.47
CA ILE A 323 -9.89 15.89 -10.03
C ILE A 323 -10.67 15.34 -11.24
N GLN A 324 -10.81 16.11 -12.31
CA GLN A 324 -11.50 15.68 -13.53
C GLN A 324 -10.79 14.50 -14.19
N ASN A 325 -9.47 14.55 -14.34
CA ASN A 325 -8.66 13.49 -14.93
C ASN A 325 -8.75 12.20 -14.11
N MET A 326 -8.73 12.28 -12.78
CA MET A 326 -8.95 11.12 -11.92
C MET A 326 -10.32 10.51 -12.17
N ARG A 327 -11.37 11.32 -12.30
CA ARG A 327 -12.72 10.81 -12.60
C ARG A 327 -12.81 10.13 -13.97
N LEU A 328 -12.08 10.61 -14.97
CA LEU A 328 -12.04 9.97 -16.30
C LEU A 328 -11.48 8.55 -16.24
N LEU A 329 -10.54 8.29 -15.32
CA LEU A 329 -10.03 6.94 -15.09
C LEU A 329 -11.09 6.00 -14.51
N ALA A 330 -12.21 6.49 -13.93
CA ALA A 330 -13.21 5.62 -13.27
C ALA A 330 -14.13 4.87 -14.27
N GLY A 331 -13.95 5.15 -15.57
CA GLY A 331 -14.77 4.64 -16.66
C GLY A 331 -16.22 5.15 -16.63
N THR A 332 -17.03 4.66 -17.57
CA THR A 332 -18.47 4.99 -17.76
C THR A 332 -19.39 4.58 -16.59
N SER A 333 -18.83 4.04 -15.52
CA SER A 333 -19.55 3.47 -14.38
C SER A 333 -20.13 4.50 -13.42
N SER A 334 -19.65 5.74 -13.43
CA SER A 334 -20.18 6.84 -12.59
C SER A 334 -21.42 7.51 -13.20
N ASP A 335 -21.52 7.59 -14.53
CA ASP A 335 -22.60 8.33 -15.21
C ASP A 335 -23.78 7.47 -15.66
N SER A 336 -23.60 6.16 -15.86
CA SER A 336 -24.61 5.30 -16.49
C SER A 336 -25.59 4.60 -15.52
N LYS A 337 -25.34 4.59 -14.20
CA LYS A 337 -26.24 3.94 -13.22
C LYS A 337 -27.57 4.68 -12.95
N LYS A 338 -27.87 5.76 -13.69
CA LYS A 338 -29.13 6.52 -13.55
C LYS A 338 -30.02 6.58 -14.80
N LYS A 339 -29.95 5.59 -15.69
CA LYS A 339 -31.09 5.32 -16.60
C LYS A 339 -31.80 4.04 -16.17
N SER A 340 -32.88 4.26 -15.44
CA SER A 340 -33.83 3.26 -14.94
C SER A 340 -34.32 2.33 -16.05
N SER A 341 -34.01 1.05 -15.96
CA SER A 341 -34.96 0.01 -16.39
C SER A 341 -35.91 -0.24 -15.23
N GLY A 342 -37.18 0.07 -15.45
CA GLY A 342 -38.21 0.11 -14.42
C GLY A 342 -38.56 -1.25 -13.89
N ASN A 343 -38.22 -1.51 -12.63
CA ASN A 343 -38.98 -2.40 -11.76
C ASN A 343 -39.36 -1.60 -10.50
N PHE A 344 -40.64 -1.26 -10.43
CA PHE A 344 -41.26 -0.54 -9.32
C PHE A 344 -41.28 -1.42 -8.07
N SER A 345 -40.29 -1.25 -7.21
CA SER A 345 -40.29 -1.76 -5.84
C SER A 345 -40.72 -0.63 -4.91
N LEU A 346 -42.00 -0.62 -4.52
CA LEU A 346 -42.52 0.19 -3.41
C LEU A 346 -41.90 -0.29 -2.09
N LYS A 347 -40.71 0.22 -1.75
CA LYS A 347 -40.22 0.22 -0.38
C LYS A 347 -40.11 1.66 0.08
N PHE A 348 -41.05 2.05 0.92
CA PHE A 348 -41.08 3.32 1.63
C PHE A 348 -40.04 3.25 2.74
N ASP A 349 -38.77 3.45 2.40
CA ASP A 349 -37.71 3.58 3.40
C ASP A 349 -37.17 5.02 3.32
N GLY A 350 -37.50 5.81 4.34
CA GLY A 350 -37.16 7.23 4.46
C GLY A 350 -35.69 7.48 4.81
N GLN A 351 -34.81 6.50 4.64
CA GLN A 351 -33.39 6.67 4.86
C GLN A 351 -32.74 7.32 3.65
N LYS A 352 -32.24 8.55 3.82
CA LYS A 352 -31.33 9.20 2.87
C LYS A 352 -30.25 8.18 2.50
N LYS A 353 -30.17 7.78 1.22
CA LYS A 353 -29.07 6.96 0.70
C LYS A 353 -27.75 7.61 1.11
N LYS A 354 -27.06 7.03 2.10
CA LYS A 354 -25.69 7.38 2.43
C LYS A 354 -24.83 6.86 1.28
N ASN A 355 -24.21 7.77 0.54
CA ASN A 355 -23.25 7.39 -0.49
C ASN A 355 -21.96 7.00 0.24
N ALA A 356 -21.70 5.69 0.37
CA ALA A 356 -20.47 5.15 0.92
C ALA A 356 -19.71 4.41 -0.19
N ALA A 357 -18.41 4.61 -0.28
CA ALA A 357 -17.54 3.91 -1.22
C ALA A 357 -16.93 2.62 -0.62
N ARG A 358 -16.93 2.49 0.71
CA ARG A 358 -16.54 1.27 1.42
C ARG A 358 -17.61 0.88 2.43
N VAL A 359 -17.63 -0.40 2.77
CA VAL A 359 -18.46 -0.94 3.87
C VAL A 359 -17.52 -1.20 5.03
N ASP A 360 -17.88 -0.73 6.22
CA ASP A 360 -17.06 -0.99 7.41
C ASP A 360 -17.03 -2.49 7.70
N LYS A 361 -15.82 -3.06 7.73
CA LYS A 361 -15.56 -4.47 8.01
C LYS A 361 -15.09 -4.69 9.44
N THR A 362 -14.82 -3.64 10.20
CA THR A 362 -14.36 -3.79 11.58
C THR A 362 -15.49 -4.39 12.42
N ASN A 363 -15.21 -5.54 13.03
CA ASN A 363 -16.07 -6.04 14.08
C ASN A 363 -15.95 -5.06 15.26
N ALA A 364 -17.04 -4.84 16.00
CA ALA A 364 -17.08 -3.90 17.13
C ALA A 364 -16.04 -4.18 18.25
N GLU A 365 -15.36 -5.33 18.23
CA GLU A 365 -14.29 -5.71 19.17
C GLU A 365 -12.87 -5.35 18.67
N GLU A 366 -12.70 -4.94 17.41
CA GLU A 366 -11.41 -4.65 16.76
C GLU A 366 -11.16 -3.15 16.48
N GLU A 367 -12.03 -2.24 16.95
CA GLU A 367 -11.86 -0.77 16.83
C GLU A 367 -10.63 -0.28 17.62
N THR A 368 -9.43 -0.52 17.08
CA THR A 368 -8.20 -0.03 17.72
C THR A 368 -7.80 1.33 17.16
N TRP A 369 -8.09 1.61 15.88
CA TRP A 369 -7.64 2.82 15.19
C TRP A 369 -8.72 3.37 14.24
N ALA A 370 -9.50 4.35 14.70
CA ALA A 370 -10.57 4.99 13.91
C ALA A 370 -10.07 5.61 12.59
N LEU A 371 -8.81 6.03 12.55
CA LEU A 371 -8.15 6.62 11.39
C LEU A 371 -7.69 5.57 10.35
N SER A 372 -7.85 4.28 10.61
CA SER A 372 -7.34 3.18 9.76
C SER A 372 -8.41 2.14 9.40
N LYS A 373 -9.67 2.57 9.27
CA LYS A 373 -10.78 1.71 8.81
C LYS A 373 -10.66 1.34 7.33
N PHE A 374 -10.12 2.26 6.52
CA PHE A 374 -9.96 2.08 5.08
C PHE A 374 -9.14 0.83 4.75
N TYR A 375 -9.64 0.06 3.79
CA TYR A 375 -8.92 -1.03 3.16
C TYR A 375 -8.95 -0.85 1.63
N PRO A 376 -7.82 -1.08 0.93
CA PRO A 376 -7.79 -1.04 -0.53
C PRO A 376 -8.67 -2.15 -1.13
N THR A 377 -9.31 -1.90 -2.27
CA THR A 377 -10.07 -2.93 -3.02
C THR A 377 -9.20 -4.17 -3.33
N LEU A 378 -7.89 -3.97 -3.50
CA LEU A 378 -6.93 -5.04 -3.74
C LEU A 378 -6.97 -6.13 -2.65
N GLU A 379 -7.23 -5.78 -1.39
CA GLU A 379 -7.36 -6.74 -0.30
C GLU A 379 -8.52 -7.71 -0.56
N GLU A 380 -9.69 -7.20 -0.97
CA GLU A 380 -10.86 -8.02 -1.32
C GLU A 380 -10.59 -8.92 -2.52
N LEU A 381 -9.86 -8.42 -3.52
CA LEU A 381 -9.54 -9.18 -4.72
C LEU A 381 -8.59 -10.34 -4.42
N ILE A 382 -7.58 -10.10 -3.58
CA ILE A 382 -6.66 -11.15 -3.14
C ILE A 382 -7.40 -12.20 -2.29
N GLU A 383 -8.26 -11.78 -1.37
CA GLU A 383 -9.11 -12.71 -0.61
C GLU A 383 -10.04 -13.52 -1.52
N GLY A 384 -10.63 -12.86 -2.53
CA GLY A 384 -11.50 -13.50 -3.52
C GLY A 384 -10.76 -14.51 -4.39
N ILE A 385 -9.50 -14.25 -4.74
CA ILE A 385 -8.63 -15.23 -5.42
C ILE A 385 -8.38 -16.43 -4.52
N ASN A 386 -7.98 -16.20 -3.26
CA ASN A 386 -7.67 -17.29 -2.33
C ASN A 386 -8.88 -18.20 -2.07
N LYS A 387 -10.09 -17.64 -2.04
CA LYS A 387 -11.35 -18.39 -1.89
C LYS A 387 -11.86 -19.01 -3.20
N GLY A 388 -11.35 -18.58 -4.35
CA GLY A 388 -11.86 -18.96 -5.67
C GLY A 388 -13.20 -18.30 -6.05
N ASP A 389 -13.60 -17.25 -5.34
CA ASP A 389 -14.90 -16.58 -5.46
C ASP A 389 -14.87 -15.35 -6.38
N LEU A 390 -13.74 -15.07 -7.03
CA LEU A 390 -13.60 -13.89 -7.88
C LEU A 390 -14.56 -13.97 -9.10
N PRO A 391 -15.40 -12.95 -9.36
CA PRO A 391 -16.43 -13.01 -10.39
C PRO A 391 -15.88 -13.27 -11.78
N LYS A 392 -16.26 -14.40 -12.39
CA LYS A 392 -15.82 -14.80 -13.74
C LYS A 392 -16.30 -13.87 -14.86
N SER A 393 -17.33 -13.06 -14.61
CA SER A 393 -17.85 -12.08 -15.56
C SER A 393 -17.07 -10.76 -15.58
N GLU A 394 -16.28 -10.47 -14.53
CA GLU A 394 -15.47 -9.26 -14.44
C GLU A 394 -13.97 -9.57 -14.55
N TYR A 395 -13.56 -10.77 -14.13
CA TYR A 395 -12.15 -11.18 -14.13
C TYR A 395 -11.95 -12.41 -15.01
N HIS A 396 -11.63 -12.16 -16.27
CA HIS A 396 -11.49 -13.18 -17.31
C HIS A 396 -10.11 -13.84 -17.28
N TYR A 397 -10.04 -15.09 -17.74
CA TYR A 397 -8.80 -15.84 -17.90
C TYR A 397 -8.29 -15.73 -19.35
N ILE A 398 -6.97 -15.62 -19.52
CA ILE A 398 -6.31 -15.84 -20.82
C ILE A 398 -6.11 -17.35 -21.06
N ASN A 399 -5.68 -18.07 -20.01
CA ASN A 399 -5.47 -19.51 -20.00
C ASN A 399 -6.27 -20.15 -18.86
N GLU A 400 -6.89 -21.31 -19.12
CA GLU A 400 -7.67 -22.00 -18.08
C GLU A 400 -6.75 -22.55 -16.97
N PRO A 401 -7.16 -22.45 -15.68
CA PRO A 401 -6.37 -22.99 -14.60
C PRO A 401 -6.32 -24.52 -14.66
N SER A 402 -5.11 -25.07 -14.56
CA SER A 402 -4.86 -26.50 -14.38
C SER A 402 -5.66 -27.06 -13.18
N PRO A 403 -6.12 -28.33 -13.20
CA PRO A 403 -6.94 -28.93 -12.14
C PRO A 403 -6.33 -28.80 -10.73
N THR A 404 -5.00 -28.88 -10.66
CA THR A 404 -4.19 -28.77 -9.43
C THR A 404 -4.33 -27.41 -8.73
N ILE A 405 -4.55 -26.32 -9.46
CA ILE A 405 -4.77 -24.98 -8.88
C ILE A 405 -6.20 -24.89 -8.34
N LYS A 406 -7.18 -25.44 -9.06
CA LYS A 406 -8.58 -25.49 -8.61
C LYS A 406 -8.72 -26.25 -7.29
N GLU A 407 -7.97 -27.34 -7.11
CA GLU A 407 -7.94 -28.10 -5.86
C GLU A 407 -7.25 -27.34 -4.71
N ARG A 408 -6.22 -26.53 -4.99
CA ARG A 408 -5.51 -25.72 -3.97
C ARG A 408 -6.37 -24.58 -3.42
N SER A 409 -7.18 -23.94 -4.27
CA SER A 409 -8.15 -22.90 -3.86
C SER A 409 -9.33 -23.51 -3.07
N GLN A 410 -9.72 -24.75 -3.36
CA GLN A 410 -10.82 -25.44 -2.65
C GLN A 410 -10.39 -26.13 -1.35
N SER A 411 -9.13 -26.59 -1.24
CA SER A 411 -8.64 -27.37 -0.10
C SER A 411 -8.16 -26.54 1.10
N GLN A 412 -7.92 -25.22 0.94
CA GLN A 412 -7.61 -24.34 2.08
C GLN A 412 -8.78 -24.14 3.06
N GLY A 413 -9.96 -24.71 2.78
CA GLY A 413 -11.06 -24.84 3.74
C GLY A 413 -10.88 -25.93 4.81
N THR A 414 -9.81 -26.75 4.74
CA THR A 414 -9.59 -27.85 5.68
C THR A 414 -8.16 -27.87 6.21
N LEU A 415 -8.04 -27.75 7.53
CA LEU A 415 -6.82 -27.76 8.32
C LEU A 415 -5.94 -28.99 8.00
N VAL A 416 -4.78 -28.79 7.37
CA VAL A 416 -3.65 -29.72 7.46
C VAL A 416 -2.36 -28.90 7.70
N SER A 417 -1.69 -29.24 8.79
CA SER A 417 -0.44 -28.68 9.26
C SER A 417 0.74 -29.17 8.41
N THR A 418 1.22 -28.32 7.50
CA THR A 418 2.60 -28.33 7.00
C THR A 418 3.09 -26.87 6.92
N PRO A 419 4.38 -26.58 7.17
CA PRO A 419 4.89 -25.22 7.24
C PRO A 419 5.10 -24.68 5.82
N ALA A 420 4.01 -24.29 5.16
CA ALA A 420 4.04 -23.40 4.02
C ALA A 420 3.94 -21.95 4.54
N PRO A 421 4.56 -20.95 3.87
CA PRO A 421 4.36 -19.55 4.24
C PRO A 421 2.84 -19.28 4.17
N GLY A 422 2.29 -18.77 5.27
CA GLY A 422 0.85 -18.64 5.47
C GLY A 422 0.18 -17.94 4.29
N GLY A 423 -1.05 -18.37 3.95
CA GLY A 423 -1.84 -17.73 2.90
C GLY A 423 -1.86 -16.21 3.05
N ALA A 424 -1.94 -15.48 1.92
CA ALA A 424 -1.89 -14.03 1.92
C ALA A 424 -2.95 -13.47 2.87
N ARG A 425 -2.49 -12.88 3.97
CA ARG A 425 -3.31 -12.26 5.01
C ARG A 425 -2.92 -10.79 5.06
N SER A 426 -3.91 -9.92 5.12
CA SER A 426 -3.66 -8.49 5.31
C SER A 426 -2.90 -8.29 6.61
N VAL A 427 -1.72 -7.66 6.53
CA VAL A 427 -0.92 -7.30 7.71
C VAL A 427 -1.65 -6.25 8.57
N ARG A 428 -2.70 -5.62 8.03
CA ARG A 428 -3.61 -4.71 8.73
C ARG A 428 -4.55 -5.42 9.70
N SER A 429 -4.92 -6.68 9.43
CA SER A 429 -5.80 -7.44 10.31
C SER A 429 -5.02 -7.96 11.51
N ARG A 430 -5.23 -7.36 12.68
CA ARG A 430 -4.78 -7.92 13.96
C ARG A 430 -5.60 -9.15 14.36
N ARG A 431 -5.59 -10.22 13.56
CA ARG A 431 -5.74 -11.55 14.15
C ARG A 431 -4.39 -11.89 14.74
N THR A 432 -4.27 -11.69 16.06
CA THR A 432 -3.09 -12.05 16.86
C THR A 432 -2.41 -13.30 16.28
N ALA A 433 -1.20 -13.13 15.75
CA ALA A 433 -0.36 -14.28 15.44
C ALA A 433 -0.08 -14.97 16.78
N THR A 434 -0.62 -16.17 16.97
CA THR A 434 -0.57 -16.95 18.22
C THR A 434 0.82 -17.52 18.55
N TRP A 435 1.88 -16.88 18.07
CA TRP A 435 3.27 -17.32 18.21
C TRP A 435 3.89 -16.95 19.55
N ALA A 436 3.24 -16.11 20.35
CA ALA A 436 3.68 -15.76 21.69
C ALA A 436 2.78 -16.42 22.75
N ARG A 437 2.94 -17.74 22.94
CA ARG A 437 2.72 -18.34 24.26
C ARG A 437 4.08 -18.69 24.83
N PRO A 438 4.52 -18.07 25.94
CA PRO A 438 5.67 -18.57 26.67
C PRO A 438 5.30 -19.95 27.20
N HIS A 439 6.02 -20.99 26.78
CA HIS A 439 6.02 -22.25 27.51
C HIS A 439 6.62 -21.97 28.89
N HIS A 440 5.77 -21.76 29.88
CA HIS A 440 6.12 -21.97 31.27
C HIS A 440 6.25 -23.49 31.47
N SER A 441 7.49 -23.95 31.59
CA SER A 441 7.80 -25.25 32.16
C SER A 441 7.63 -25.11 33.67
N ASP A 442 6.56 -25.71 34.18
CA ASP A 442 6.28 -25.82 35.61
C ASP A 442 7.16 -26.96 36.17
N ASP A 443 8.24 -26.61 36.86
CA ASP A 443 9.00 -27.54 37.70
C ASP A 443 8.17 -27.82 38.95
N GLY A 444 7.36 -28.89 38.87
CA GLY A 444 6.60 -29.44 39.98
C GLY A 444 7.32 -30.63 40.62
N SER A 445 7.92 -30.38 41.77
CA SER A 445 8.38 -31.37 42.76
C SER A 445 7.32 -32.44 43.09
N GLY A 446 7.76 -33.70 43.07
CA GLY A 446 7.00 -34.88 43.53
C GLY A 446 7.73 -36.17 43.21
#